data_AF-A0A1V5SKT2-F1
#
_entry.id   AF-A0A1V5SKT2-F1
#
_cell.length_a   1.000
_cell.length_b   1.000
_cell.length_c   1.000
_cell.angle_alpha   90.00
_cell.angle_beta   90.00
_cell.angle_gamma   90.00
#
_symmetry.space_group_name_H-M   'P 1'
#
loop_
_entity.id
_entity.type
_entity.pdbx_description
1 polymer ?
#
loop_
_entity_poly.entity_id
_entity_poly.type
_entity_poly.pdbx_seq_one_letter_code
_entity_poly.pdbx_strand_id
1 'polypeptide(L)'
;MIIYAIPLITVIIVNILFYLIFFRKKPISFQNWINIFLFPFILMIIIPYHQVERFLLNRLAGFLPVLSINTILVLIELILISASVLFLLKKIKKSGVELFRYFLFIGVSLGCGRFFRNVILVWYHPLSSFFGYSQFSNFITGFFIAQEILQILIIIVSSGFLGIGFIRLQKNQKFAGFLSIIFAFCILEIDALVRVLFQYVPSFAFFSAVYVISILPLLFILGGVFLWIAYRHQEKKELEIKKESLEKVSGSSGS
;
A
#
# COMPACT_ATOMS: atom_id res chain seq x y z
N MET A 1 -20.78 10.93 -17.97
CA MET A 1 -20.82 9.46 -17.78
C MET A 1 -19.43 8.80 -17.85
N ILE A 2 -18.58 9.12 -18.85
CA ILE A 2 -17.25 8.48 -19.02
C ILE A 2 -16.29 8.73 -17.83
N ILE A 3 -16.35 9.91 -17.19
CA ILE A 3 -15.45 10.27 -16.07
C ILE A 3 -15.58 9.31 -14.87
N TYR A 4 -16.78 8.80 -14.58
CA TYR A 4 -17.00 7.85 -13.49
C TYR A 4 -16.52 6.43 -13.83
N ALA A 5 -16.28 6.12 -15.11
CA ALA A 5 -15.75 4.82 -15.54
C ALA A 5 -14.22 4.75 -15.42
N ILE A 6 -13.53 5.90 -15.47
CA ILE A 6 -12.06 5.98 -15.41
C ILE A 6 -11.49 5.28 -14.15
N PRO A 7 -12.03 5.48 -12.93
CA PRO A 7 -11.52 4.80 -11.74
C PRO A 7 -11.66 3.29 -11.83
N LEU A 8 -12.81 2.82 -12.34
CA LEU A 8 -13.08 1.41 -12.52
C LEU A 8 -12.10 0.78 -13.52
N ILE A 9 -11.89 1.45 -14.65
CA ILE A 9 -10.94 1.03 -15.69
C ILE A 9 -9.51 0.98 -15.13
N THR A 10 -9.08 2.01 -14.38
CA THR A 10 -7.75 2.05 -13.75
C THR A 10 -7.56 0.91 -12.77
N VAL A 11 -8.53 0.64 -11.89
CA VAL A 11 -8.48 -0.49 -10.94
C VAL A 11 -8.39 -1.82 -11.68
N ILE A 12 -9.16 -2.00 -12.76
CA ILE A 12 -9.13 -3.21 -13.60
C ILE A 12 -7.74 -3.38 -14.24
N ILE A 13 -7.20 -2.33 -14.87
CA ILE A 13 -5.89 -2.37 -15.54
C ILE A 13 -4.77 -2.68 -14.54
N VAL A 14 -4.72 -1.99 -13.39
CA VAL A 14 -3.71 -2.21 -12.36
C VAL A 14 -3.76 -3.66 -11.86
N ASN A 15 -4.97 -4.21 -11.65
CA ASN A 15 -5.15 -5.59 -11.23
C ASN A 15 -4.69 -6.60 -12.28
N ILE A 16 -5.03 -6.39 -13.56
CA ILE A 16 -4.61 -7.27 -14.65
C ILE A 16 -3.09 -7.25 -14.78
N LEU A 17 -2.48 -6.06 -14.82
CA LEU A 17 -1.02 -5.92 -14.90
C LEU A 17 -0.33 -6.61 -13.72
N PHE A 18 -0.85 -6.41 -12.51
CA PHE A 18 -0.29 -7.04 -11.32
C PHE A 18 -0.40 -8.56 -11.35
N TYR A 19 -1.54 -9.11 -11.77
CA TYR A 19 -1.73 -10.55 -11.94
C TYR A 19 -0.71 -11.13 -12.94
N LEU A 20 -0.53 -10.46 -14.08
CA LEU A 20 0.40 -10.88 -15.13
C LEU A 20 1.87 -10.83 -14.66
N ILE A 21 2.25 -9.87 -13.82
CA ILE A 21 3.63 -9.74 -13.33
C ILE A 21 3.95 -10.77 -12.24
N PHE A 22 3.07 -10.94 -11.24
CA PHE A 22 3.41 -11.70 -10.04
C PHE A 22 2.86 -13.14 -10.01
N PHE A 23 1.75 -13.42 -10.70
CA PHE A 23 1.06 -14.73 -10.63
C PHE A 23 1.13 -15.56 -11.91
N ARG A 24 1.73 -15.05 -13.00
CA ARG A 24 1.87 -15.79 -14.29
C ARG A 24 2.45 -17.19 -14.18
N LYS A 25 3.45 -17.40 -13.32
CA LYS A 25 4.12 -18.72 -13.16
C LYS A 25 3.46 -19.62 -12.10
N LYS A 26 2.64 -19.06 -11.22
CA LYS A 26 1.96 -19.77 -10.12
C LYS A 26 0.56 -19.15 -9.97
N PRO A 27 -0.39 -19.52 -10.85
CA PRO A 27 -1.70 -18.91 -10.87
C PRO A 27 -2.46 -19.20 -9.58
N ILE A 28 -3.08 -18.17 -9.02
CA ILE A 28 -4.09 -18.31 -7.96
C ILE A 28 -5.43 -18.57 -8.65
N SER A 29 -6.28 -19.42 -8.06
CA SER A 29 -7.65 -19.57 -8.54
C SER A 29 -8.38 -18.23 -8.50
N PHE A 30 -9.18 -17.94 -9.51
CA PHE A 30 -9.92 -16.67 -9.62
C PHE A 30 -10.73 -16.36 -8.35
N GLN A 31 -11.37 -17.37 -7.76
CA GLN A 31 -12.12 -17.24 -6.51
C GLN A 31 -11.24 -16.81 -5.33
N ASN A 32 -10.03 -17.36 -5.20
CA ASN A 32 -9.10 -16.94 -4.16
C ASN A 32 -8.57 -15.54 -4.45
N TRP A 33 -8.25 -15.23 -5.70
CA TRP A 33 -7.79 -13.91 -6.10
C TRP A 33 -8.83 -12.82 -5.76
N ILE A 34 -10.11 -13.03 -6.10
CA ILE A 34 -11.22 -12.16 -5.72
C ILE A 34 -11.32 -12.02 -4.20
N ASN A 35 -11.29 -13.12 -3.45
CA ASN A 35 -11.46 -13.07 -2.00
C ASN A 35 -10.34 -12.30 -1.31
N ILE A 36 -9.10 -12.46 -1.79
CA ILE A 36 -7.93 -11.79 -1.25
C ILE A 36 -7.96 -10.30 -1.62
N PHE A 37 -8.50 -9.96 -2.80
CA PHE A 37 -8.65 -8.59 -3.25
C PHE A 37 -9.82 -7.84 -2.61
N LEU A 38 -11.00 -8.45 -2.51
CA LEU A 38 -12.21 -7.73 -2.10
C LEU A 38 -12.16 -7.32 -0.63
N PHE A 39 -11.60 -8.17 0.24
CA PHE A 39 -11.59 -7.88 1.68
C PHE A 39 -10.83 -6.58 2.01
N PRO A 40 -9.54 -6.42 1.65
CA PRO A 40 -8.82 -5.17 1.94
C PRO A 40 -9.38 -3.98 1.13
N PHE A 41 -9.88 -4.21 -0.08
CA PHE A 41 -10.45 -3.18 -0.94
C PHE A 41 -11.70 -2.56 -0.29
N ILE A 42 -12.65 -3.40 0.15
CA ILE A 42 -13.87 -2.96 0.83
C ILE A 42 -13.54 -2.33 2.18
N LEU A 43 -12.62 -2.93 2.94
CA LEU A 43 -12.19 -2.42 4.24
C LEU A 43 -11.69 -0.96 4.12
N MET A 44 -10.88 -0.67 3.09
CA MET A 44 -10.36 0.68 2.86
C MET A 44 -11.43 1.71 2.45
N ILE A 45 -12.50 1.25 1.80
CA ILE A 45 -13.61 2.11 1.38
C ILE A 45 -14.54 2.44 2.55
N ILE A 46 -14.87 1.45 3.39
CA ILE A 46 -15.84 1.61 4.48
C ILE A 46 -15.28 2.46 5.61
N ILE A 47 -13.97 2.44 5.83
CA ILE A 47 -13.38 3.13 6.97
C ILE A 47 -13.48 4.65 6.76
N PRO A 48 -14.14 5.36 7.69
CA PRO A 48 -14.50 6.78 7.56
C PRO A 48 -13.30 7.70 7.82
N TYR A 49 -12.16 7.43 7.18
CA TYR A 49 -10.86 8.05 7.42
C TYR A 49 -10.93 9.59 7.37
N HIS A 50 -11.46 10.15 6.29
CA HIS A 50 -11.58 11.60 6.12
C HIS A 50 -12.70 12.25 6.94
N GLN A 51 -13.69 11.45 7.40
CA GLN A 51 -14.72 11.91 8.33
C GLN A 51 -14.16 12.06 9.74
N VAL A 52 -13.35 11.10 10.19
CA VAL A 52 -12.61 11.16 11.45
C VAL A 52 -11.58 12.27 11.40
N GLU A 53 -10.80 12.36 10.31
CA GLU A 53 -9.82 13.42 10.10
C GLU A 53 -10.49 14.79 10.22
N ARG A 54 -11.55 15.05 9.45
CA ARG A 54 -12.24 16.35 9.48
C ARG A 54 -12.92 16.65 10.81
N PHE A 55 -13.51 15.64 11.46
CA PHE A 55 -14.10 15.82 12.80
C PHE A 55 -13.03 16.20 13.83
N LEU A 56 -11.89 15.49 13.83
CA LEU A 56 -10.79 15.76 14.74
C LEU A 56 -10.16 17.13 14.46
N LEU A 57 -10.02 17.52 13.19
CA LEU A 57 -9.47 18.81 12.79
C LEU A 57 -10.38 19.99 13.12
N ASN A 58 -11.70 19.83 12.91
CA ASN A 58 -12.68 20.83 13.31
C ASN A 58 -12.75 21.00 14.83
N ARG A 59 -12.39 19.97 15.60
CA ARG A 59 -12.44 19.97 17.07
C ARG A 59 -11.13 20.42 17.73
N LEU A 60 -9.99 20.18 17.10
CA LEU A 60 -8.65 20.39 17.68
C LEU A 60 -7.85 21.50 16.98
N ALA A 61 -8.50 22.58 16.53
CA ALA A 61 -7.91 23.66 15.74
C ALA A 61 -6.41 23.94 16.01
N GLY A 62 -5.54 23.67 15.01
CA GLY A 62 -4.10 23.94 15.07
C GLY A 62 -3.25 22.97 14.22
N PHE A 63 -2.01 23.35 13.89
CA PHE A 63 -1.09 22.56 13.04
C PHE A 63 -0.55 21.27 13.70
N LEU A 64 -0.17 21.33 14.98
CA LEU A 64 0.34 20.17 15.72
C LEU A 64 -0.70 19.04 15.85
N PRO A 65 -1.98 19.34 16.16
CA PRO A 65 -3.06 18.37 16.14
C PRO A 65 -3.25 17.71 14.78
N VAL A 66 -3.12 18.45 13.66
CA VAL A 66 -3.24 17.89 12.30
C VAL A 66 -2.20 16.81 12.04
N LEU A 67 -0.94 17.07 12.38
CA LEU A 67 0.15 16.10 12.24
C LEU A 67 -0.10 14.85 13.08
N SER A 68 -0.51 15.02 14.33
CA SER A 68 -0.79 13.90 15.24
C SER A 68 -1.97 13.04 14.77
N ILE A 69 -3.03 13.68 14.27
CA ILE A 69 -4.19 13.00 13.67
C ILE A 69 -3.74 12.17 12.45
N ASN A 70 -2.90 12.74 11.60
CA ASN A 70 -2.42 12.07 10.40
C ASN A 70 -1.54 10.86 10.71
N THR A 71 -0.63 10.97 11.69
CA THR A 71 0.17 9.83 12.16
C THR A 71 -0.72 8.72 12.73
N ILE A 72 -1.76 9.07 13.50
CA ILE A 72 -2.75 8.09 13.99
C ILE A 72 -3.44 7.38 12.82
N LEU A 73 -3.76 8.13 11.79
CA LEU A 73 -4.44 7.61 10.62
C LEU A 73 -3.53 6.70 9.76
N VAL A 74 -2.24 7.02 9.62
CA VAL A 74 -1.22 6.13 9.03
C VAL A 74 -1.05 4.85 9.86
N LEU A 75 -1.06 4.97 11.20
CA LEU A 75 -1.06 3.81 12.09
C LEU A 75 -2.31 2.93 11.87
N ILE A 76 -3.48 3.53 11.64
CA ILE A 76 -4.68 2.77 11.27
C ILE A 76 -4.48 2.07 9.92
N GLU A 77 -3.98 2.75 8.88
CA GLU A 77 -3.68 2.12 7.58
C GLU A 77 -2.75 0.90 7.76
N LEU A 78 -1.72 1.02 8.59
CA LEU A 78 -0.82 -0.09 8.92
C LEU A 78 -1.47 -1.21 9.72
N ILE A 79 -2.36 -0.89 10.65
CA ILE A 79 -3.15 -1.89 11.38
C ILE A 79 -4.04 -2.66 10.40
N LEU A 80 -4.67 -1.98 9.44
CA LEU A 80 -5.51 -2.61 8.42
C LEU A 80 -4.71 -3.49 7.46
N ILE A 81 -3.53 -3.02 7.02
CA ILE A 81 -2.60 -3.84 6.24
C ILE A 81 -2.23 -5.09 7.04
N SER A 82 -1.85 -4.93 8.31
CA SER A 82 -1.45 -6.01 9.19
C SER A 82 -2.59 -6.99 9.49
N ALA A 83 -3.81 -6.51 9.70
CA ALA A 83 -4.99 -7.32 9.93
C ALA A 83 -5.39 -8.12 8.67
N SER A 84 -5.35 -7.47 7.51
CA SER A 84 -5.56 -8.12 6.20
C SER A 84 -4.54 -9.23 5.97
N VAL A 85 -3.28 -8.98 6.32
CA VAL A 85 -2.19 -9.96 6.27
C VAL A 85 -2.43 -11.13 7.21
N LEU A 86 -2.80 -10.88 8.47
CA LEU A 86 -3.08 -11.95 9.44
C LEU A 86 -4.26 -12.82 9.02
N PHE A 87 -5.31 -12.21 8.48
CA PHE A 87 -6.44 -12.93 7.89
C PHE A 87 -5.99 -13.84 6.73
N LEU A 88 -5.09 -13.34 5.88
CA LEU A 88 -4.58 -14.07 4.73
C LEU A 88 -3.63 -15.20 5.12
N LEU A 89 -2.76 -15.00 6.11
CA LEU A 89 -1.91 -16.05 6.65
C LEU A 89 -2.72 -17.22 7.22
N LYS A 90 -3.89 -16.95 7.81
CA LYS A 90 -4.80 -18.01 8.26
C LYS A 90 -5.43 -18.79 7.10
N LYS A 91 -5.74 -18.12 5.99
CA LYS A 91 -6.44 -18.72 4.84
C LYS A 91 -5.50 -19.39 3.84
N ILE A 92 -4.31 -18.84 3.66
CA ILE A 92 -3.32 -19.23 2.66
C ILE A 92 -2.16 -19.86 3.44
N LYS A 93 -2.17 -21.19 3.57
CA LYS A 93 -1.11 -22.00 4.21
C LYS A 93 0.20 -21.96 3.40
N LYS A 94 0.72 -20.77 3.10
CA LYS A 94 1.96 -20.53 2.38
C LYS A 94 2.97 -19.88 3.31
N SER A 95 4.25 -20.10 3.04
CA SER A 95 5.34 -19.63 3.88
C SER A 95 6.52 -19.14 3.02
N GLY A 96 7.40 -18.36 3.65
CA GLY A 96 8.61 -17.85 3.00
C GLY A 96 8.33 -16.86 1.88
N VAL A 97 9.18 -16.85 0.85
CA VAL A 97 9.14 -15.90 -0.26
C VAL A 97 7.84 -15.97 -1.07
N GLU A 98 7.09 -17.08 -1.02
CA GLU A 98 5.77 -17.16 -1.68
C GLU A 98 4.77 -16.16 -1.09
N LEU A 99 4.87 -15.83 0.20
CA LEU A 99 4.00 -14.86 0.86
C LEU A 99 4.17 -13.45 0.27
N PHE A 100 5.38 -13.09 -0.16
CA PHE A 100 5.68 -11.75 -0.66
C PHE A 100 4.73 -11.28 -1.77
N ARG A 101 4.35 -12.18 -2.69
CA ARG A 101 3.42 -11.86 -3.78
C ARG A 101 2.01 -11.55 -3.27
N TYR A 102 1.58 -12.23 -2.21
CA TYR A 102 0.30 -11.96 -1.56
C TYR A 102 0.34 -10.61 -0.83
N PHE A 103 1.46 -10.26 -0.20
CA PHE A 103 1.64 -8.94 0.42
C PHE A 103 1.54 -7.80 -0.60
N LEU A 104 2.22 -7.94 -1.73
CA LEU A 104 2.10 -6.96 -2.81
C LEU A 104 0.65 -6.88 -3.34
N PHE A 105 -0.04 -8.01 -3.45
CA PHE A 105 -1.43 -8.04 -3.89
C PHE A 105 -2.41 -7.38 -2.92
N ILE A 106 -2.20 -7.54 -1.60
CA ILE A 106 -2.92 -6.79 -0.57
C ILE A 106 -2.67 -5.29 -0.75
N GLY A 107 -1.43 -4.89 -1.02
CA GLY A 107 -1.09 -3.50 -1.30
C GLY A 107 -1.85 -2.93 -2.50
N VAL A 108 -2.01 -3.72 -3.57
CA VAL A 108 -2.84 -3.33 -4.73
C VAL A 108 -4.28 -3.14 -4.32
N SER A 109 -4.83 -4.09 -3.56
CA SER A 109 -6.21 -4.05 -3.07
C SER A 109 -6.50 -2.81 -2.22
N LEU A 110 -5.63 -2.53 -1.24
CA LEU A 110 -5.75 -1.35 -0.37
C LEU A 110 -5.56 -0.05 -1.15
N GLY A 111 -4.55 0.01 -2.03
CA GLY A 111 -4.32 1.17 -2.89
C GLY A 111 -5.53 1.46 -3.79
N CYS A 112 -6.08 0.44 -4.44
CA CYS A 112 -7.27 0.58 -5.26
C CYS A 112 -8.49 1.03 -4.44
N GLY A 113 -8.67 0.50 -3.23
CA GLY A 113 -9.75 0.91 -2.33
C GLY A 113 -9.62 2.37 -1.90
N ARG A 114 -8.39 2.82 -1.57
CA ARG A 114 -8.08 4.21 -1.25
C ARG A 114 -8.37 5.15 -2.42
N PHE A 115 -7.90 4.80 -3.61
CA PHE A 115 -8.16 5.57 -4.82
C PHE A 115 -9.66 5.70 -5.11
N PHE A 116 -10.39 4.58 -5.05
CA PHE A 116 -11.82 4.58 -5.30
C PHE A 116 -12.58 5.45 -4.28
N ARG A 117 -12.21 5.35 -2.99
CA ARG A 117 -12.72 6.20 -1.93
C ARG A 117 -12.45 7.68 -2.20
N ASN A 118 -11.20 8.04 -2.52
CA ASN A 118 -10.81 9.43 -2.77
C ASN A 118 -11.56 10.01 -3.98
N VAL A 119 -11.72 9.21 -5.03
CA VAL A 119 -12.53 9.59 -6.19
C VAL A 119 -14.00 9.83 -5.81
N ILE A 120 -14.62 8.96 -5.02
CA ILE A 120 -15.99 9.17 -4.54
C ILE A 120 -16.08 10.50 -3.79
N LEU A 121 -15.13 10.80 -2.90
CA LEU A 121 -15.14 12.02 -2.10
C LEU A 121 -14.96 13.29 -2.93
N VAL A 122 -14.17 13.25 -4.00
CA VAL A 122 -13.92 14.41 -4.87
C VAL A 122 -15.03 14.63 -5.88
N TRP A 123 -15.54 13.56 -6.52
CA TRP A 123 -16.49 13.66 -7.66
C TRP A 123 -17.96 13.44 -7.28
N TYR A 124 -18.27 13.02 -6.06
CA TYR A 124 -19.64 13.03 -5.55
C TYR A 124 -19.95 14.37 -4.87
N HIS A 125 -20.68 15.24 -5.57
CA HIS A 125 -20.88 16.64 -5.21
C HIS A 125 -21.31 16.89 -3.74
N PRO A 126 -22.28 16.13 -3.16
CA PRO A 126 -22.64 16.29 -1.75
C PRO A 126 -21.48 16.02 -0.78
N LEU A 127 -20.66 15.01 -1.04
CA LEU A 127 -19.50 14.68 -0.20
C LEU A 127 -18.37 15.69 -0.44
N SER A 128 -18.12 16.07 -1.68
CA SER A 128 -17.08 17.04 -2.05
C SER A 128 -17.33 18.40 -1.42
N SER A 129 -18.56 18.91 -1.53
CA SER A 129 -18.97 20.16 -0.88
C SER A 129 -18.99 20.04 0.63
N PHE A 130 -19.39 18.88 1.17
CA PHE A 130 -19.35 18.67 2.61
C PHE A 130 -17.90 18.76 3.06
N PHE A 131 -16.99 17.89 2.60
CA PHE A 131 -15.60 17.77 3.10
C PHE A 131 -14.60 18.83 2.62
N GLY A 132 -14.99 19.73 1.71
CA GLY A 132 -14.10 20.78 1.19
C GLY A 132 -13.18 20.31 0.08
N TYR A 133 -13.53 19.22 -0.61
CA TYR A 133 -12.76 18.70 -1.75
C TYR A 133 -13.08 19.41 -3.08
N SER A 134 -13.90 20.46 -3.06
CA SER A 134 -14.24 21.26 -4.25
C SER A 134 -13.02 21.95 -4.88
N GLN A 135 -11.93 22.12 -4.14
CA GLN A 135 -10.66 22.61 -4.68
C GLN A 135 -10.00 21.59 -5.62
N PHE A 136 -10.27 20.30 -5.43
CA PHE A 136 -9.74 19.21 -6.27
C PHE A 136 -10.59 18.93 -7.51
N SER A 137 -11.87 19.32 -7.52
CA SER A 137 -12.69 19.24 -8.74
C SER A 137 -12.25 20.23 -9.82
N ASN A 138 -11.54 21.29 -9.43
CA ASN A 138 -10.96 22.29 -10.34
C ASN A 138 -9.52 21.96 -10.76
N PHE A 139 -8.88 20.97 -10.12
CA PHE A 139 -7.56 20.49 -10.52
C PHE A 139 -7.67 19.73 -11.85
N ILE A 140 -6.69 19.90 -12.75
CA ILE A 140 -6.65 19.19 -14.03
C ILE A 140 -6.78 17.69 -13.72
N THR A 141 -7.87 17.07 -14.17
CA THR A 141 -8.31 15.73 -13.75
C THR A 141 -7.22 14.67 -13.90
N GLY A 142 -6.35 14.84 -14.91
CA GLY A 142 -5.19 13.99 -15.14
C GLY A 142 -4.11 14.06 -14.05
N PHE A 143 -3.88 15.22 -13.44
CA PHE A 143 -2.87 15.39 -12.39
C PHE A 143 -3.29 14.72 -11.08
N PHE A 144 -4.56 14.86 -10.71
CA PHE A 144 -5.16 14.15 -9.57
C PHE A 144 -5.07 12.63 -9.76
N ILE A 145 -5.42 12.13 -10.95
CA ILE A 145 -5.32 10.70 -11.27
C ILE A 145 -3.86 10.22 -11.21
N ALA A 146 -2.91 10.97 -11.75
CA ALA A 146 -1.49 10.62 -11.71
C ALA A 146 -0.95 10.55 -10.27
N GLN A 147 -1.33 11.51 -9.43
CA GLN A 147 -1.01 11.51 -8.01
C GLN A 147 -1.57 10.26 -7.32
N GLU A 148 -2.85 9.96 -7.51
CA GLU A 148 -3.47 8.79 -6.89
C GLU A 148 -2.83 7.48 -7.35
N ILE A 149 -2.48 7.35 -8.63
CA ILE A 149 -1.75 6.17 -9.14
C ILE A 149 -0.40 6.01 -8.44
N LEU A 150 0.36 7.10 -8.29
CA LEU A 150 1.63 7.06 -7.56
C LEU A 150 1.44 6.69 -6.08
N GLN A 151 0.35 7.14 -5.44
CA GLN A 151 0.02 6.74 -4.07
C GLN A 151 -0.36 5.26 -3.97
N ILE A 152 -1.07 4.70 -4.96
CA ILE A 152 -1.31 3.25 -5.06
C ILE A 152 0.03 2.50 -5.08
N LEU A 153 0.97 2.95 -5.91
CA LEU A 153 2.29 2.34 -6.03
C LEU A 153 3.08 2.38 -4.71
N ILE A 154 2.99 3.48 -3.97
CA ILE A 154 3.61 3.61 -2.65
C ILE A 154 3.02 2.58 -1.66
N ILE A 155 1.70 2.41 -1.64
CA ILE A 155 1.04 1.42 -0.77
C ILE A 155 1.48 0.00 -1.13
N ILE A 156 1.63 -0.30 -2.42
CA ILE A 156 2.16 -1.59 -2.90
C ILE A 156 3.59 -1.81 -2.38
N VAL A 157 4.46 -0.81 -2.52
CA VAL A 157 5.86 -0.88 -2.04
C VAL A 157 5.92 -1.09 -0.52
N SER A 158 5.17 -0.31 0.24
CA SER A 158 5.09 -0.44 1.71
C SER A 158 4.56 -1.80 2.13
N SER A 159 3.55 -2.33 1.43
CA SER A 159 3.02 -3.68 1.67
C SER A 159 4.07 -4.75 1.38
N GLY A 160 4.90 -4.56 0.35
CA GLY A 160 6.05 -5.41 0.08
C GLY A 160 7.07 -5.42 1.22
N PHE A 161 7.40 -4.25 1.77
CA PHE A 161 8.32 -4.15 2.92
C PHE A 161 7.78 -4.83 4.17
N LEU A 162 6.49 -4.66 4.44
CA LEU A 162 5.80 -5.42 5.49
C LEU A 162 5.91 -6.92 5.23
N GLY A 163 5.70 -7.36 3.99
CA GLY A 163 5.86 -8.77 3.61
C GLY A 163 7.24 -9.33 3.90
N ILE A 164 8.29 -8.59 3.53
CA ILE A 164 9.67 -8.96 3.86
C ILE A 164 9.86 -8.98 5.38
N GLY A 165 9.32 -7.99 6.09
CA GLY A 165 9.36 -7.92 7.56
C GLY A 165 8.78 -9.16 8.21
N PHE A 166 7.55 -9.55 7.84
CA PHE A 166 6.88 -10.75 8.34
C PHE A 166 7.64 -12.04 8.00
N ILE A 167 8.13 -12.17 6.77
CA ILE A 167 8.92 -13.35 6.35
C ILE A 167 10.20 -13.46 7.20
N ARG A 168 10.88 -12.35 7.47
CA ARG A 168 12.09 -12.31 8.31
C ARG A 168 11.78 -12.66 9.77
N LEU A 169 10.67 -12.14 10.31
CA LEU A 169 10.22 -12.46 11.67
C LEU A 169 9.90 -13.95 11.83
N GLN A 170 9.22 -14.58 10.86
CA GLN A 170 8.96 -16.02 10.86
C GLN A 170 10.24 -16.87 10.89
N LYS A 171 11.35 -16.33 10.39
CA LYS A 171 12.66 -17.00 10.36
C LYS A 171 13.60 -16.56 11.47
N ASN A 172 13.06 -15.99 12.54
CA ASN A 172 13.81 -15.53 13.70
C ASN A 172 14.84 -14.41 13.41
N GLN A 173 14.76 -13.75 12.25
CA GLN A 173 15.59 -12.59 11.89
C GLN A 173 14.97 -11.30 12.44
N LYS A 174 14.82 -11.23 13.78
CA LYS A 174 13.98 -10.22 14.46
C LYS A 174 14.33 -8.77 14.10
N PHE A 175 15.61 -8.39 14.23
CA PHE A 175 16.07 -7.03 13.95
C PHE A 175 15.78 -6.59 12.51
N ALA A 176 16.20 -7.40 11.53
CA ALA A 176 15.98 -7.11 10.10
C ALA A 176 14.49 -7.14 9.71
N GLY A 177 13.67 -7.90 10.44
CA GLY A 177 12.21 -7.91 10.33
C GLY A 177 11.60 -6.59 10.79
N PHE A 178 11.92 -6.14 12.01
CA PHE A 178 11.44 -4.87 12.54
C PHE A 178 11.89 -3.67 11.69
N LEU A 179 13.13 -3.66 11.22
CA LEU A 179 13.62 -2.59 10.35
C LEU A 179 12.79 -2.47 9.06
N SER A 180 12.35 -3.60 8.48
CA SER A 180 11.52 -3.59 7.27
C SER A 180 10.12 -3.04 7.54
N ILE A 181 9.56 -3.33 8.72
CA ILE A 181 8.26 -2.79 9.15
C ILE A 181 8.36 -1.28 9.41
N ILE A 182 9.42 -0.83 10.08
CA ILE A 182 9.69 0.60 10.31
C ILE A 182 9.84 1.32 8.96
N PHE A 183 10.56 0.72 8.00
CA PHE A 183 10.72 1.33 6.68
C PHE A 183 9.39 1.48 5.94
N ALA A 184 8.50 0.48 6.02
CA ALA A 184 7.14 0.59 5.48
C ALA A 184 6.33 1.72 6.14
N PHE A 185 6.44 1.86 7.47
CA PHE A 185 5.83 2.97 8.21
C PHE A 185 6.35 4.32 7.73
N CYS A 186 7.68 4.50 7.65
CA CYS A 186 8.29 5.77 7.25
C CYS A 186 7.86 6.21 5.84
N ILE A 187 7.78 5.27 4.89
CA ILE A 187 7.33 5.57 3.52
C ILE A 187 5.88 6.10 3.54
N LEU A 188 4.98 5.44 4.26
CA LEU A 188 3.57 5.85 4.36
C LEU A 188 3.42 7.17 5.12
N GLU A 189 4.20 7.37 6.17
CA GLU A 189 4.18 8.61 6.97
C GLU A 189 4.67 9.81 6.15
N ILE A 190 5.71 9.65 5.33
CA ILE A 190 6.19 10.72 4.43
C ILE A 190 5.10 11.07 3.41
N ASP A 191 4.45 10.07 2.79
CA ASP A 191 3.33 10.29 1.86
C ASP A 191 2.17 11.06 2.54
N ALA A 192 1.81 10.65 3.74
CA ALA A 192 0.72 11.26 4.50
C ALA A 192 1.08 12.69 4.95
N LEU A 193 2.28 12.91 5.46
CA LEU A 193 2.74 14.21 5.95
C LEU A 193 2.75 15.24 4.82
N VAL A 194 3.25 14.88 3.63
CA VAL A 194 3.24 15.81 2.49
C VAL A 194 1.81 16.13 2.05
N ARG A 195 0.89 15.17 2.08
CA ARG A 195 -0.54 15.40 1.77
C ARG A 195 -1.18 16.39 2.75
N VAL A 196 -0.90 16.26 4.04
CA VAL A 196 -1.41 17.17 5.08
C VAL A 196 -0.86 18.58 4.92
N LEU A 197 0.45 18.70 4.70
CA LEU A 197 1.07 20.00 4.43
C LEU A 197 0.43 20.68 3.21
N PHE A 198 0.07 19.91 2.20
CA PHE A 198 -0.61 20.40 1.02
C PHE A 198 -2.07 20.81 1.27
N GLN A 199 -2.86 19.98 1.96
CA GLN A 199 -4.29 20.21 2.15
C GLN A 199 -4.59 21.39 3.10
N TYR A 200 -3.74 21.63 4.09
CA TYR A 200 -4.00 22.60 5.16
C TYR A 200 -3.13 23.86 5.09
N VAL A 201 -2.17 23.96 4.16
CA VAL A 201 -1.35 25.17 3.97
C VAL A 201 -1.53 25.73 2.54
N PRO A 202 -2.48 26.67 2.33
CA PRO A 202 -2.89 27.14 0.99
C PRO A 202 -1.77 27.72 0.12
N SER A 203 -0.73 28.30 0.73
CA SER A 203 0.46 28.82 0.04
C SER A 203 1.32 27.73 -0.61
N PHE A 204 1.04 26.45 -0.37
CA PHE A 204 1.80 25.30 -0.88
C PHE A 204 1.22 24.67 -2.16
N ALA A 205 0.30 25.33 -2.86
CA ALA A 205 -0.20 24.84 -4.16
C ALA A 205 0.92 24.54 -5.17
N PHE A 206 1.99 25.34 -5.21
CA PHE A 206 3.21 25.06 -6.00
C PHE A 206 3.93 23.78 -5.56
N PHE A 207 3.97 23.51 -4.25
CA PHE A 207 4.58 22.29 -3.71
C PHE A 207 3.77 21.03 -4.03
N SER A 208 2.49 21.13 -4.39
CA SER A 208 1.71 20.00 -4.92
C SER A 208 2.28 19.49 -6.24
N ALA A 209 2.69 20.43 -7.12
CA ALA A 209 3.32 20.10 -8.37
C ALA A 209 4.70 19.46 -8.12
N VAL A 210 5.50 20.05 -7.22
CA VAL A 210 6.81 19.51 -6.83
C VAL A 210 6.68 18.13 -6.16
N TYR A 211 5.66 17.92 -5.33
CA TYR A 211 5.42 16.63 -4.68
C TYR A 211 5.06 15.56 -5.70
N VAL A 212 4.09 15.81 -6.58
CA VAL A 212 3.64 14.83 -7.57
C VAL A 212 4.70 14.57 -8.66
N ILE A 213 5.44 15.60 -9.08
CA ILE A 213 6.43 15.48 -10.17
C ILE A 213 7.79 14.97 -9.65
N SER A 214 8.16 15.28 -8.40
CA SER A 214 9.51 15.02 -7.90
C SER A 214 9.53 14.08 -6.70
N ILE A 215 8.82 14.41 -5.61
CA ILE A 215 8.95 13.68 -4.34
C ILE A 215 8.30 12.29 -4.43
N LEU A 216 7.07 12.21 -4.95
CA LEU A 216 6.30 10.97 -5.03
C LEU A 216 6.95 9.93 -5.96
N PRO A 217 7.42 10.32 -7.17
CA PRO A 217 8.17 9.40 -8.02
C PRO A 217 9.49 8.97 -7.40
N LEU A 218 10.22 9.87 -6.73
CA LEU A 218 11.47 9.54 -6.06
C LEU A 218 11.24 8.55 -4.91
N LEU A 219 10.21 8.76 -4.08
CA LEU A 219 9.84 7.87 -2.99
C LEU A 219 9.49 6.47 -3.52
N PHE A 220 8.74 6.41 -4.63
CA PHE A 220 8.43 5.16 -5.31
C PHE A 220 9.67 4.47 -5.87
N ILE A 221 10.56 5.19 -6.57
CA ILE A 221 11.77 4.62 -7.17
C ILE A 221 12.70 4.08 -6.07
N LEU A 222 13.01 4.90 -5.06
CA LEU A 222 13.89 4.50 -3.96
C LEU A 222 13.27 3.33 -3.19
N GLY A 223 12.00 3.44 -2.81
CA GLY A 223 11.28 2.38 -2.12
C GLY A 223 11.27 1.07 -2.92
N GLY A 224 11.00 1.14 -4.23
CA GLY A 224 11.00 -0.02 -5.13
C GLY A 224 12.38 -0.66 -5.28
N VAL A 225 13.45 0.14 -5.42
CA VAL A 225 14.83 -0.36 -5.50
C VAL A 225 15.24 -1.05 -4.20
N PHE A 226 15.00 -0.43 -3.05
CA PHE A 226 15.30 -1.02 -1.75
C PHE A 226 14.49 -2.30 -1.51
N LEU A 227 13.22 -2.31 -1.93
CA LEU A 227 12.35 -3.47 -1.82
C LEU A 227 12.88 -4.63 -2.67
N TRP A 228 13.29 -4.35 -3.91
CA TRP A 228 13.85 -5.32 -4.82
C TRP A 228 15.13 -5.96 -4.25
N ILE A 229 16.05 -5.14 -3.75
CA ILE A 229 17.29 -5.61 -3.10
C ILE A 229 16.95 -6.50 -1.90
N ALA A 230 16.04 -6.05 -1.03
CA ALA A 230 15.63 -6.79 0.15
C ALA A 230 14.97 -8.13 -0.19
N TYR A 231 14.14 -8.17 -1.24
CA TYR A 231 13.50 -9.37 -1.76
C TYR A 231 14.53 -10.36 -2.31
N ARG A 232 15.44 -9.90 -3.19
CA ARG A 232 16.44 -10.77 -3.83
C ARG A 232 17.39 -11.40 -2.83
N HIS A 233 17.79 -10.64 -1.80
CA HIS A 233 18.61 -11.18 -0.72
C HIS A 233 17.88 -12.28 0.05
N GLN A 234 16.59 -12.08 0.34
CA GLN A 234 15.77 -13.07 1.03
C GLN A 234 15.52 -14.32 0.18
N GLU A 235 15.26 -14.14 -1.12
CA GLU A 235 15.10 -15.22 -2.09
C GLU A 235 16.36 -16.08 -2.20
N LYS A 236 17.54 -15.46 -2.30
CA LYS A 236 18.82 -16.16 -2.37
C LYS A 236 19.07 -17.01 -1.11
N LYS A 237 18.88 -16.43 0.08
CA LYS A 237 19.00 -17.15 1.35
C LYS A 237 18.06 -18.35 1.44
N GLU A 238 16.84 -18.23 0.90
CA GLU A 238 15.90 -19.35 0.86
C GLU A 238 16.33 -20.49 -0.06
N LEU A 239 16.93 -20.15 -1.19
CA LEU A 239 17.44 -21.15 -2.13
C LEU A 239 18.67 -21.87 -1.57
N GLU A 240 19.56 -21.16 -0.87
CA GLU A 240 20.74 -21.75 -0.20
C GLU A 240 20.31 -22.75 0.89
N ILE A 241 19.41 -22.37 1.79
CA ILE A 241 18.90 -23.27 2.85
C ILE A 241 18.22 -24.52 2.26
N LYS A 242 17.46 -24.36 1.17
CA LYS A 242 16.83 -25.51 0.50
C LYS A 242 17.86 -26.46 -0.10
N LYS A 243 18.92 -25.95 -0.73
CA LYS A 243 19.99 -26.77 -1.30
C LYS A 243 20.73 -27.57 -0.22
N GLU A 244 21.15 -26.91 0.87
CA GLU A 244 21.81 -27.57 2.00
C GLU A 244 20.94 -28.67 2.63
N SER A 245 19.63 -28.47 2.73
CA SER A 245 18.71 -29.48 3.25
C SER A 245 18.59 -30.70 2.34
N LEU A 246 18.64 -30.52 1.01
CA LEU A 246 18.57 -31.60 0.03
C LEU A 246 19.86 -32.42 0.02
N GLU A 247 21.01 -31.77 0.13
CA GLU A 247 22.33 -32.43 0.21
C GLU A 247 22.45 -33.31 1.46
N LYS A 248 21.96 -32.84 2.61
CA LYS A 248 21.92 -33.64 3.86
C LYS A 248 21.03 -34.88 3.76
N VAL A 249 19.91 -34.80 3.03
CA VAL A 249 18.99 -35.93 2.82
C VAL A 249 19.59 -36.95 1.84
N SER A 250 20.31 -36.49 0.80
CA SER A 250 21.00 -37.40 -0.13
C SER A 250 22.24 -38.08 0.48
N GLY A 251 22.85 -37.47 1.50
CA GLY A 251 24.01 -38.05 2.22
C GLY A 251 23.64 -39.07 3.30
N SER A 252 22.39 -39.08 3.79
CA SER A 252 21.95 -39.99 4.86
C SER A 252 21.30 -41.28 4.38
N SER A 253 21.11 -41.47 3.06
CA SER A 253 20.53 -42.68 2.48
C SER A 253 21.57 -43.74 2.10
N GLY A 254 22.82 -43.61 2.57
CA GLY A 254 23.94 -44.46 2.20
C GLY A 254 24.79 -44.97 3.38
N SER A 255 24.23 -45.05 4.58
CA SER A 255 24.89 -45.62 5.77
C SER A 255 24.08 -46.75 6.38
#